data_AF-A0A7C3HHX5-F1
#
_entry.id   AF-A0A7C3HHX5-F1
#
_cell.length_a   1.000
_cell.length_b   1.000
_cell.length_c   1.000
_cell.angle_alpha   90.00
_cell.angle_beta   90.00
_cell.angle_gamma   90.00
#
_symmetry.space_group_name_H-M   'P 1'
#
loop_
_entity.id
_entity.type
_entity.pdbx_description
1 polymer ?
#
loop_
_entity_poly.entity_id
_entity_poly.type
_entity_poly.pdbx_seq_one_letter_code
_entity_poly.pdbx_strand_id
1 'polypeptide(L)'
;MEINFITALIMASLVMVILFSVWYPQAQNHKVDRDVQALARMVRHARRHNTVVRYHNGVPFVVTHQRRGLVYMCGGKLVTRQQLVSLLGSEEIVRRVEREESMQTPNPTRLTIPS
;
A
#
# COMPACT_ATOMS: atom_id res chain seq x y z
N MET A 1 47.87 -20.77 -24.15
CA MET A 1 47.47 -19.68 -23.22
C MET A 1 45.97 -19.39 -23.26
N GLU A 2 45.24 -19.82 -24.31
CA GLU A 2 43.79 -19.56 -24.47
C GLU A 2 42.89 -20.42 -23.57
N ILE A 3 43.26 -21.68 -23.29
CA ILE A 3 42.48 -22.60 -22.44
C ILE A 3 42.31 -22.04 -21.02
N ASN A 4 43.35 -21.39 -20.49
CA ASN A 4 43.34 -20.77 -19.16
C ASN A 4 42.44 -19.53 -19.09
N PHE A 5 42.30 -18.82 -20.21
CA PHE A 5 41.43 -17.65 -20.31
C PHE A 5 39.95 -18.07 -20.36
N ILE A 6 39.63 -19.11 -21.14
CA ILE A 6 38.26 -19.67 -21.22
C ILE A 6 37.84 -20.24 -19.87
N THR A 7 38.72 -20.99 -19.19
CA THR A 7 38.41 -21.50 -17.84
C THR A 7 38.24 -20.39 -16.81
N ALA A 8 39.08 -19.35 -16.84
CA ALA A 8 38.91 -18.18 -15.97
C ALA A 8 37.57 -17.45 -16.22
N LEU A 9 37.16 -17.31 -17.48
CA LEU A 9 35.89 -16.70 -17.86
C LEU A 9 34.69 -17.51 -17.35
N ILE A 10 34.75 -18.85 -17.50
CA ILE A 10 33.70 -19.75 -17.00
C ILE A 10 33.60 -19.66 -15.48
N MET A 11 34.73 -19.71 -14.77
CA MET A 11 34.74 -19.59 -13.30
C MET A 11 34.23 -18.24 -12.81
N ALA A 12 34.60 -17.14 -13.48
CA ALA A 12 34.10 -15.81 -13.17
C ALA A 12 32.58 -15.69 -13.40
N SER A 13 32.06 -16.26 -14.49
CA SER A 13 30.63 -16.28 -14.77
C SER A 13 29.84 -17.10 -13.73
N LEU A 14 30.39 -18.24 -13.30
CA LEU A 14 29.79 -19.10 -12.28
C LEU A 14 29.69 -18.36 -10.95
N VAL A 15 30.77 -17.68 -10.54
CA VAL A 15 30.79 -16.85 -9.32
C VAL A 15 29.75 -15.73 -9.40
N MET A 16 29.61 -15.06 -10.54
CA MET A 16 28.62 -14.00 -10.73
C MET A 16 27.18 -14.53 -10.63
N VAL A 17 26.89 -15.69 -11.21
CA VAL A 17 25.57 -16.35 -11.12
C VAL A 17 25.25 -16.74 -9.67
N ILE A 18 26.22 -17.30 -8.94
CA ILE A 18 26.05 -17.68 -7.53
C ILE A 18 25.75 -16.44 -6.68
N LEU A 19 26.56 -15.38 -6.82
CA LEU A 19 26.35 -14.10 -6.13
C LEU A 19 24.96 -13.51 -6.43
N PHE A 20 24.55 -13.51 -7.70
CA PHE A 20 23.24 -13.02 -8.09
C PHE A 20 22.10 -13.85 -7.47
N SER A 21 22.22 -15.18 -7.46
CA SER A 21 21.20 -16.07 -6.90
C SER A 21 20.99 -15.90 -5.40
N VAL A 22 22.02 -15.48 -4.66
CA VAL A 22 21.95 -15.30 -3.20
C VAL A 22 21.46 -13.89 -2.85
N TRP A 23 21.91 -12.86 -3.57
CA TRP A 23 21.52 -11.46 -3.28
C TRP A 23 20.13 -11.08 -3.79
N TYR A 24 19.71 -11.65 -4.93
CA TYR A 24 18.40 -11.37 -5.53
C TYR A 24 17.20 -11.70 -4.62
N PRO A 25 17.11 -12.88 -3.96
CA PRO A 25 15.99 -13.20 -3.08
C PRO A 25 15.97 -12.30 -1.83
N GLN A 26 17.14 -11.91 -1.32
CA GLN A 26 17.22 -11.06 -0.13
C GLN A 26 16.65 -9.67 -0.39
N ALA A 27 16.89 -9.09 -1.58
CA ALA A 27 16.31 -7.81 -1.97
C ALA A 27 14.78 -7.86 -2.17
N GLN A 28 14.24 -8.99 -2.63
CA GLN A 28 12.78 -9.17 -2.76
C GLN A 28 12.10 -9.32 -1.40
N ASN A 29 12.69 -10.09 -0.48
CA ASN A 29 12.14 -10.26 0.86
C ASN A 29 11.98 -8.92 1.58
N HIS A 30 12.95 -8.01 1.45
CA HIS A 30 12.88 -6.67 2.03
C HIS A 30 11.77 -5.78 1.43
N LYS A 31 11.32 -6.06 0.20
CA LYS A 31 10.17 -5.35 -0.40
C LYS A 31 8.86 -5.92 0.13
N VAL A 32 8.72 -7.24 0.12
CA VAL A 32 7.54 -7.93 0.64
C VAL A 32 7.29 -7.57 2.11
N ASP A 33 8.34 -7.59 2.93
CA ASP A 33 8.23 -7.21 4.34
C ASP A 33 7.75 -5.77 4.52
N ARG A 34 8.22 -4.85 3.67
CA ARG A 34 7.77 -3.45 3.71
C ARG A 34 6.32 -3.29 3.29
N ASP A 35 5.88 -4.02 2.27
CA ASP A 35 4.49 -3.98 1.79
C ASP A 35 3.53 -4.58 2.82
N VAL A 36 3.91 -5.69 3.46
CA VAL A 36 3.16 -6.30 4.56
C VAL A 36 3.08 -5.36 5.76
N GLN A 37 4.18 -4.70 6.14
CA GLN A 37 4.18 -3.72 7.21
C GLN A 37 3.30 -2.49 6.88
N ALA A 38 3.37 -2.01 5.64
CA ALA A 38 2.53 -0.92 5.15
C ALA A 38 1.04 -1.28 5.24
N LEU A 39 0.68 -2.47 4.77
CA LEU A 39 -0.68 -3.00 4.86
C LEU A 39 -1.13 -3.16 6.32
N ALA A 40 -0.29 -3.69 7.19
CA ALA A 40 -0.59 -3.83 8.62
C ALA A 40 -0.84 -2.47 9.31
N ARG A 41 -0.17 -1.39 8.88
CA ARG A 41 -0.46 -0.03 9.36
C ARG A 41 -1.82 0.45 8.87
N MET A 42 -2.14 0.21 7.61
CA MET A 42 -3.44 0.58 7.03
C MET A 42 -4.60 -0.16 7.68
N VAL A 43 -4.47 -1.46 7.92
CA VAL A 43 -5.49 -2.26 8.60
C VAL A 43 -5.72 -1.76 10.03
N ARG A 44 -4.65 -1.44 10.77
CA ARG A 44 -4.77 -0.86 12.12
C ARG A 44 -5.48 0.50 12.09
N HIS A 45 -5.14 1.35 11.13
CA HIS A 45 -5.80 2.65 10.94
C HIS A 45 -7.27 2.49 10.59
N ALA A 46 -7.59 1.62 9.63
CA ALA A 46 -8.96 1.34 9.21
C ALA A 46 -9.83 0.84 10.38
N ARG A 47 -9.33 -0.15 11.13
CA ARG A 47 -10.02 -0.68 12.32
C ARG A 47 -10.27 0.36 13.40
N ARG A 48 -9.31 1.26 13.66
CA ARG A 48 -9.47 2.34 14.65
C ARG A 48 -10.62 3.29 14.30
N HIS A 49 -10.90 3.45 13.01
CA HIS A 49 -11.89 4.38 12.50
C HIS A 49 -13.15 3.68 11.96
N ASN A 50 -13.36 2.41 12.31
CA ASN A 50 -14.50 1.59 11.85
C ASN A 50 -14.70 1.60 10.33
N THR A 51 -13.61 1.64 9.57
CA THR A 51 -13.62 1.52 8.11
C THR A 51 -12.81 0.30 7.66
N VAL A 52 -12.71 0.11 6.35
CA VAL A 52 -12.03 -1.02 5.72
C VAL A 52 -10.92 -0.57 4.77
N VAL A 53 -9.91 -1.44 4.61
CA VAL A 53 -8.91 -1.28 3.55
C VAL A 53 -9.54 -1.71 2.23
N ARG A 54 -9.45 -0.84 1.23
CA ARG A 54 -9.99 -1.06 -0.12
C ARG A 54 -8.84 -1.26 -1.10
N TYR A 55 -9.12 -1.93 -2.21
CA TYR A 55 -8.16 -2.19 -3.27
C TYR A 55 -8.70 -1.66 -4.59
N HIS A 56 -7.83 -0.99 -5.34
CA HIS A 56 -8.10 -0.64 -6.72
C HIS A 56 -6.83 -0.87 -7.54
N ASN A 57 -6.94 -1.67 -8.61
CA ASN A 57 -5.81 -2.06 -9.46
C ASN A 57 -4.61 -2.63 -8.66
N GLY A 58 -4.87 -3.39 -7.61
CA GLY A 58 -3.83 -3.95 -6.73
C GLY A 58 -3.23 -2.97 -5.72
N VAL A 59 -3.62 -1.69 -5.75
CA VAL A 59 -3.15 -0.67 -4.80
C VAL A 59 -4.10 -0.63 -3.58
N PRO A 60 -3.61 -0.95 -2.36
CA PRO A 60 -4.39 -0.78 -1.15
C PRO A 60 -4.50 0.70 -0.77
N PHE A 61 -5.70 1.14 -0.42
CA PHE A 61 -5.97 2.47 0.09
C PHE A 61 -7.05 2.44 1.18
N VAL A 62 -7.04 3.46 2.04
CA VAL A 62 -8.04 3.67 3.10
C VAL A 62 -8.48 5.12 3.02
N VAL A 63 -9.80 5.32 3.11
CA VAL A 63 -10.41 6.63 3.32
C VAL A 63 -11.14 6.55 4.64
N THR A 64 -10.85 7.48 5.54
CA THR A 64 -11.45 7.56 6.87
C THR A 64 -12.12 8.89 7.05
N HIS A 65 -13.33 8.89 7.62
CA HIS A 65 -13.96 10.13 8.07
C HIS A 65 -13.51 10.45 9.52
N GLN A 66 -12.94 11.63 9.73
CA GLN A 66 -12.53 12.15 11.03
C GLN A 66 -13.30 13.43 11.38
N ARG A 67 -13.16 13.93 12.61
CA ARG A 67 -13.85 15.14 13.09
C ARG A 67 -13.63 16.39 12.22
N ARG A 68 -12.48 16.48 11.53
CA ARG A 68 -12.09 17.62 10.68
C ARG A 68 -12.27 17.35 9.18
N GLY A 69 -12.89 16.23 8.82
CA GLY A 69 -13.10 15.81 7.43
C GLY A 69 -12.42 14.49 7.09
N LEU A 70 -12.25 14.24 5.79
CA LEU A 70 -11.74 12.99 5.25
C LEU A 70 -10.21 12.93 5.31
N VAL A 71 -9.70 11.78 5.70
CA VAL A 71 -8.27 11.46 5.77
C VAL A 71 -7.98 10.25 4.91
N TYR A 72 -6.93 10.37 4.09
CA TYR A 72 -6.56 9.39 3.07
C TYR A 72 -5.23 8.73 3.44
N MET A 73 -5.16 7.42 3.22
CA MET A 73 -3.95 6.64 3.48
C MET A 73 -3.71 5.66 2.34
N CYS A 74 -2.47 5.59 1.87
CA CYS A 74 -2.02 4.67 0.82
C CYS A 74 -0.63 4.15 1.16
N GLY A 75 -0.39 2.84 0.98
CA GLY A 75 0.93 2.24 1.25
C GLY A 75 1.46 2.51 2.67
N GLY A 76 0.57 2.52 3.68
CA GLY A 76 0.98 2.75 5.07
C GLY A 76 1.31 4.20 5.43
N LYS A 77 1.07 5.17 4.54
CA LYS A 77 1.34 6.61 4.75
C LYS A 77 0.09 7.44 4.51
N LEU A 78 -0.04 8.54 5.25
CA LEU A 78 -1.06 9.55 4.99
C LEU A 78 -0.72 10.31 3.71
N VAL A 79 -1.71 10.50 2.86
CA VAL A 79 -1.57 11.18 1.56
C VAL A 79 -2.65 12.24 1.42
N THR A 80 -2.43 13.21 0.53
CA THR A 80 -3.50 14.15 0.15
C THR A 80 -4.49 13.46 -0.79
N ARG A 81 -5.69 14.04 -0.93
CA ARG A 81 -6.68 13.55 -1.90
C ARG A 81 -6.11 13.48 -3.31
N GLN A 82 -5.42 14.54 -3.75
CA GLN A 82 -4.83 14.62 -5.08
C GLN A 82 -3.77 13.53 -5.32
N GLN A 83 -2.93 13.26 -4.31
CA GLN A 83 -1.95 12.17 -4.37
C GLN A 83 -2.62 10.80 -4.44
N LEU A 84 -3.71 10.59 -3.71
CA LEU A 84 -4.46 9.34 -3.81
C LEU A 84 -5.05 9.15 -5.20
N VAL A 85 -5.66 10.19 -5.78
CA VAL A 85 -6.20 10.16 -7.14
C VAL A 85 -5.10 9.85 -8.15
N SER A 86 -3.92 10.49 -8.04
CA SER A 86 -2.81 10.23 -8.95
C SER A 86 -2.26 8.80 -8.83
N LEU A 87 -2.24 8.23 -7.61
CA LEU A 87 -1.78 6.86 -7.38
C LEU A 87 -2.78 5.81 -7.87
N LEU A 88 -4.08 6.10 -7.78
CA LEU A 88 -5.13 5.19 -8.23
C LEU A 88 -5.46 5.33 -9.72
N GLY A 89 -5.13 6.47 -10.33
CA GLY A 89 -5.45 6.78 -11.72
C GLY A 89 -6.94 7.03 -12.00
N SER A 90 -7.77 7.09 -10.95
CA SER A 90 -9.22 7.30 -11.08
C SER A 90 -9.77 8.13 -9.93
N GLU A 91 -10.29 9.32 -10.27
CA GLU A 91 -10.99 10.17 -9.31
C GLU A 91 -12.36 9.60 -8.90
N GLU A 92 -13.03 8.89 -9.81
CA GLU A 92 -14.36 8.35 -9.56
C GLU A 92 -14.36 7.32 -8.41
N ILE A 93 -13.30 6.53 -8.32
CA ILE A 93 -13.12 5.55 -7.24
C ILE A 93 -12.97 6.27 -5.91
N VAL A 94 -12.12 7.29 -5.85
CA VAL A 94 -11.94 8.10 -4.63
C VAL A 94 -13.28 8.74 -4.24
N ARG A 95 -13.96 9.41 -5.17
CA ARG A 95 -15.25 10.06 -4.94
C ARG A 95 -16.35 9.10 -4.48
N ARG A 96 -16.37 7.88 -5.00
CA ARG A 96 -17.32 6.84 -4.58
C ARG A 96 -17.09 6.48 -3.12
N VAL A 97 -15.84 6.20 -2.75
CA VAL A 97 -15.51 5.85 -1.36
C VAL A 97 -15.78 7.01 -0.41
N GLU A 98 -15.43 8.25 -0.79
CA GLU A 98 -15.76 9.44 0.01
C GLU A 98 -17.26 9.55 0.31
N ARG A 99 -18.11 9.22 -0.67
CA ARG A 99 -19.57 9.22 -0.50
C ARG A 99 -20.05 8.10 0.40
N GLU A 100 -19.49 6.90 0.29
CA GLU A 100 -19.85 5.77 1.14
C GLU A 100 -19.46 6.04 2.61
N GLU A 101 -18.25 6.55 2.86
CA GLU A 101 -17.79 6.88 4.21
C GLU A 101 -18.56 8.05 4.83
N SER A 102 -18.98 9.04 4.03
CA SER A 102 -19.81 10.14 4.53
C SER A 102 -21.22 9.69 4.91
N MET A 103 -21.78 8.69 4.22
CA MET A 103 -23.08 8.10 4.55
C MET A 103 -23.04 7.18 5.78
N GLN A 104 -21.89 6.54 6.05
CA GLN A 104 -21.72 5.65 7.21
C GLN A 104 -21.49 6.41 8.53
N THR A 105 -21.26 7.72 8.49
CA THR A 105 -21.07 8.50 9.71
C THR A 105 -22.42 8.63 10.42
N PRO A 106 -22.55 8.21 11.69
CA PRO A 106 -23.78 8.41 12.44
C PRO A 106 -24.03 9.92 12.53
N ASN A 107 -25.12 10.39 11.95
CA ASN A 107 -25.54 11.78 12.04
C ASN A 107 -25.76 12.12 13.52
N PRO A 108 -24.90 12.94 14.16
CA PRO A 108 -25.05 13.26 15.59
C PRO A 108 -26.33 14.05 15.88
N THR A 109 -27.06 14.50 14.86
CA THR A 109 -28.26 15.34 14.98
C THR A 109 -29.57 14.56 15.10
N ARG A 110 -29.56 13.22 15.16
CA ARG A 110 -30.79 12.42 15.30
C ARG A 110 -30.81 11.56 16.56
N LEU A 111 -30.54 12.19 17.70
CA LEU A 111 -31.17 11.76 18.95
C LEU A 111 -32.64 12.16 18.85
N THR A 112 -33.48 11.27 18.34
CA THR A 112 -34.92 11.31 18.62
C THR A 112 -35.07 11.11 20.13
N ILE A 113 -35.01 12.21 20.89
CA ILE A 113 -35.58 12.27 22.23
C ILE A 113 -37.09 12.33 21.99
N PRO A 114 -37.87 11.28 22.33
CA PRO A 114 -39.31 11.42 22.32
C PRO A 114 -39.69 12.43 23.40
N SER A 115 -40.36 13.51 22.98
CA SER A 115 -41.12 14.41 23.85
C SER A 115 -42.36 13.71 24.39
#